data_AF-A0A7Z9KFK8-F1
#
_entry.id   AF-A0A7Z9KFK8-F1
#
_cell.length_a   1.000
_cell.length_b   1.000
_cell.length_c   1.000
_cell.angle_alpha   90.00
_cell.angle_beta   90.00
_cell.angle_gamma   90.00
#
_symmetry.space_group_name_H-M   'P 1'
#
loop_
_entity.id
_entity.type
_entity.pdbx_description
1 polymer ?
#
loop_
_entity_poly.entity_id
_entity_poly.type
_entity_poly.pdbx_seq_one_letter_code
_entity_poly.pdbx_strand_id
1 'polypeptide(L)'
;MTWHRLALPAAITSALHEPQRRGSVGTPEMEASQPCLGELATAARHSLPITALVFNDAALSLIDVKQQQRGFKANGVRYPGINFADIAEGANWRSYRVNNPR
;
A
#
# COMPACT_ATOMS: atom_id res chain seq x y z
N MET A 1 12.03 9.46 8.63
CA MET A 1 10.56 9.36 8.77
C MET A 1 10.08 8.17 7.95
N THR A 2 9.86 7.05 8.62
CA THR A 2 9.66 5.68 8.08
C THR A 2 8.22 5.19 8.26
N TRP A 3 7.25 6.11 8.30
CA TRP A 3 5.87 5.81 8.69
C TRP A 3 5.04 5.02 7.65
N HIS A 4 5.54 4.83 6.43
CA HIS A 4 4.75 4.21 5.35
C HIS A 4 4.86 2.67 5.26
N ARG A 5 5.80 2.04 5.99
CA ARG A 5 6.08 0.59 5.86
C ARG A 5 5.36 -0.29 6.89
N LEU A 6 4.55 0.28 7.78
CA LEU A 6 3.96 -0.49 8.89
C LEU A 6 2.51 -0.90 8.67
N ALA A 7 1.88 -0.43 7.60
CA ALA A 7 0.46 -0.64 7.40
C ALA A 7 0.09 -2.12 7.15
N LEU A 8 0.84 -2.85 6.32
CA LEU A 8 0.54 -4.26 6.03
C LEU A 8 0.87 -5.19 7.20
N PRO A 9 2.00 -5.03 7.92
CA PRO A 9 2.25 -5.78 9.16
C PRO A 9 1.19 -5.53 10.24
N ALA A 10 0.76 -4.29 10.39
CA ALA A 10 -0.31 -3.95 11.34
C ALA A 10 -1.64 -4.61 10.95
N ALA A 11 -1.99 -4.59 9.66
CA ALA A 11 -3.18 -5.28 9.14
C ALA A 11 -3.11 -6.79 9.35
N ILE A 12 -1.95 -7.43 9.12
CA ILE A 12 -1.72 -8.85 9.38
C ILE A 12 -1.94 -9.16 10.87
N THR A 13 -1.37 -8.33 11.75
CA THR A 13 -1.49 -8.51 13.20
C THR A 13 -2.96 -8.41 13.65
N SER A 14 -3.66 -7.39 13.16
CA SER A 14 -5.08 -7.20 13.45
C SER A 14 -5.95 -8.37 12.94
N ALA A 15 -5.71 -8.83 11.72
CA ALA A 15 -6.44 -9.96 11.13
C ALA A 15 -6.21 -11.28 11.87
N LEU A 16 -5.02 -11.48 12.44
CA LEU A 16 -4.69 -12.65 13.26
C LEU A 16 -5.29 -12.56 14.66
N HIS A 17 -5.35 -11.35 15.25
CA HIS A 17 -5.88 -11.16 16.60
C HIS A 17 -7.41 -11.24 16.65
N GLU A 18 -8.10 -10.74 15.61
CA GLU A 18 -9.57 -10.67 15.57
C GLU A 18 -10.16 -11.24 14.28
N PRO A 19 -10.02 -12.56 14.02
CA PRO A 19 -10.41 -13.18 12.74
C PRO A 19 -11.92 -13.12 12.44
N GLN A 20 -12.75 -12.91 13.47
CA GLN A 20 -14.23 -12.85 13.38
C GLN A 20 -14.75 -11.47 12.96
N ARG A 21 -13.94 -10.40 12.95
CA ARG A 21 -14.36 -9.04 12.52
C ARG A 21 -14.56 -8.88 10.99
N ARG A 22 -14.66 -10.00 10.27
CA ARG A 22 -15.05 -10.03 8.86
C ARG A 22 -16.54 -9.69 8.74
N GLY A 23 -16.91 -8.41 8.75
CA GLY A 23 -18.30 -8.05 8.45
C GLY A 23 -18.78 -6.66 8.81
N SER A 24 -18.10 -5.91 9.69
CA SER A 24 -18.55 -4.57 10.01
C SER A 24 -17.37 -3.69 10.42
N VAL A 25 -17.13 -2.65 9.61
CA VAL A 25 -16.20 -1.54 9.85
C VAL A 25 -14.73 -1.88 9.64
N GLY A 26 -14.18 -1.27 8.59
CA GLY A 26 -12.74 -1.14 8.37
C GLY A 26 -12.09 -2.42 7.89
N THR A 27 -12.29 -2.78 6.62
CA THR A 27 -11.15 -3.29 5.88
C THR A 27 -10.00 -2.32 6.16
N PRO A 28 -8.83 -2.74 6.65
CA PRO A 28 -7.75 -1.80 6.88
C PRO A 28 -7.35 -1.27 5.50
N GLU A 29 -7.95 -0.16 5.09
CA GLU A 29 -7.58 0.60 3.91
C GLU A 29 -6.17 1.08 4.19
N MET A 30 -5.22 0.24 3.81
CA MET A 30 -3.83 0.55 3.92
C MET A 30 -3.56 1.65 2.91
N GLU A 31 -3.00 2.76 3.35
CA GLU A 31 -2.35 3.70 2.45
C GLU A 31 -0.87 3.33 2.38
N ALA A 32 -0.51 2.36 1.53
CA ALA A 32 0.89 2.07 1.28
C ALA A 32 1.34 2.80 0.03
N SER A 33 2.26 3.75 0.18
CA SER A 33 3.03 4.26 -0.96
C SER A 33 3.89 3.15 -1.59
N GLN A 34 4.23 2.11 -0.81
CA GLN A 34 4.91 0.94 -1.32
C GLN A 34 4.69 -0.29 -0.43
N PRO A 35 3.84 -1.27 -0.82
CA PRO A 35 3.70 -2.53 -0.09
C PRO A 35 5.02 -3.32 -0.12
N CYS A 36 5.35 -4.00 0.98
CA CYS A 36 6.46 -4.95 1.00
C CYS A 36 6.01 -6.28 0.38
N LEU A 37 6.76 -6.79 -0.60
CA LEU A 37 6.45 -8.07 -1.27
C LEU A 37 6.33 -9.25 -0.31
N GLY A 38 7.18 -9.30 0.73
CA GLY A 38 7.16 -10.38 1.72
C GLY A 38 5.89 -10.40 2.56
N GLU A 39 5.30 -9.24 2.82
CA GLU A 39 4.08 -9.11 3.61
C GLU A 39 2.85 -9.52 2.81
N LEU A 40 2.81 -9.20 1.49
CA LEU A 40 1.78 -9.70 0.58
C LEU A 40 1.76 -11.24 0.56
N ALA A 41 2.94 -11.86 0.40
CA ALA A 41 3.05 -13.32 0.41
C ALA A 41 2.61 -13.94 1.75
N THR A 42 2.93 -13.28 2.86
CA THR A 42 2.54 -13.74 4.22
C THR A 42 1.02 -13.74 4.37
N ALA A 43 0.36 -12.63 4.01
CA ALA A 43 -1.09 -12.53 4.13
C ALA A 43 -1.83 -13.51 3.19
N ALA A 44 -1.32 -13.75 1.97
CA ALA A 44 -1.85 -14.78 1.08
C ALA A 44 -1.70 -16.18 1.67
N ARG A 45 -0.52 -16.53 2.20
CA ARG A 45 -0.24 -17.84 2.82
C ARG A 45 -1.20 -18.16 3.98
N HIS A 46 -1.55 -17.15 4.77
CA HIS A 46 -2.47 -17.30 5.90
C HIS A 46 -3.94 -17.07 5.54
N SER A 47 -4.27 -16.84 4.26
CA SER A 47 -5.64 -16.56 3.79
C SER A 47 -6.31 -15.45 4.62
N LEU A 48 -5.56 -14.39 4.93
CA LEU A 48 -6.04 -13.28 5.76
C LEU A 48 -6.99 -12.39 4.95
N PRO A 49 -8.08 -11.90 5.55
CA PRO A 49 -9.13 -11.12 4.89
C PRO A 49 -8.72 -9.63 4.77
N ILE A 50 -7.56 -9.36 4.17
CA ILE A 50 -6.99 -8.01 4.09
C ILE A 50 -7.29 -7.43 2.70
N THR A 51 -7.68 -6.16 2.61
CA THR A 51 -7.67 -5.40 1.35
C THR A 51 -6.66 -4.28 1.47
N ALA A 52 -5.73 -4.20 0.53
CA ALA A 52 -4.74 -3.14 0.48
C ALA A 52 -5.14 -2.12 -0.60
N LEU A 53 -5.07 -0.83 -0.26
CA LEU A 53 -5.21 0.27 -1.20
C LEU A 53 -3.81 0.85 -1.48
N VAL A 54 -3.54 1.28 -2.70
CA VAL A 54 -2.24 1.87 -3.05
C VAL A 54 -2.50 3.10 -3.89
N PHE A 55 -2.22 4.28 -3.34
CA PHE A 55 -2.13 5.49 -4.13
C PHE A 55 -0.76 5.53 -4.80
N ASN A 56 -0.77 5.45 -6.12
CA ASN A 56 0.43 5.40 -6.93
C ASN A 56 0.44 6.56 -7.93
N ASP A 57 1.15 7.62 -7.56
CA ASP A 57 1.45 8.78 -8.40
C ASP A 57 2.90 8.78 -8.91
N ALA A 58 3.60 7.65 -8.74
CA ALA A 58 5.01 7.45 -9.09
C ALA A 58 5.95 8.50 -8.45
N ALA A 59 5.61 8.97 -7.25
CA ALA A 59 6.36 10.01 -6.55
C ALA A 59 6.49 9.76 -5.05
N LEU A 60 7.47 10.44 -4.43
CA LEU A 60 7.51 10.66 -2.99
C LEU A 60 6.82 12.00 -2.69
N SER A 61 5.52 12.07 -2.93
CA SER A 61 4.79 13.34 -3.04
C SER A 61 4.88 14.24 -1.81
N LEU A 62 4.86 13.68 -0.60
CA LEU A 62 5.05 14.47 0.63
C LEU A 62 6.46 15.04 0.77
N ILE A 63 7.48 14.38 0.21
CA ILE A 63 8.86 14.89 0.20
C ILE A 63 9.00 15.95 -0.88
N ASP A 64 8.38 15.75 -2.03
CA ASP A 64 8.33 16.75 -3.10
C ASP A 64 7.68 18.06 -2.64
N VAL A 65 6.51 17.99 -2.00
CA VAL A 65 5.86 19.17 -1.40
C VAL A 65 6.79 19.88 -0.42
N LYS A 66 7.56 19.16 0.40
CA LYS A 66 8.53 19.76 1.33
C LYS A 66 9.73 20.39 0.63
N GLN A 67 10.19 19.84 -0.49
CA GLN A 67 11.26 20.44 -1.29
C GLN A 67 10.77 21.76 -1.90
N GLN A 68 9.58 21.75 -2.51
CA GLN A 68 8.96 22.93 -3.11
C GLN A 68 8.70 24.04 -2.08
N GLN A 69 8.18 23.70 -0.90
CA GLN A 69 7.97 24.65 0.20
C GLN A 69 9.27 25.33 0.66
N ARG A 70 10.43 24.70 0.46
CA ARG A 70 11.76 25.25 0.79
C ARG A 70 12.43 25.96 -0.39
N GLY A 71 11.72 26.11 -1.53
CA GLY A 71 12.27 26.69 -2.75
C GLY A 71 13.25 25.77 -3.50
N PHE A 72 13.35 24.49 -3.12
CA PHE A 72 14.17 23.53 -3.84
C PHE A 72 13.43 22.98 -5.06
N LYS A 73 14.18 22.68 -6.12
CA LYS A 73 13.67 21.89 -7.25
C LYS A 73 13.43 20.46 -6.80
N ALA A 74 12.39 19.82 -7.34
CA ALA A 74 12.12 18.41 -7.15
C ALA A 74 13.34 17.57 -7.60
N ASN A 75 13.97 16.86 -6.66
CA ASN A 75 15.12 16.01 -6.91
C ASN A 75 15.03 14.70 -6.12
N GLY A 76 15.20 13.57 -6.81
CA GLY A 76 15.15 12.22 -6.20
C GLY A 76 13.77 11.79 -5.71
N VAL A 77 12.69 12.47 -6.13
CA VAL A 77 11.31 12.24 -5.65
C VAL A 77 10.36 11.68 -6.71
N ARG A 78 10.87 11.38 -7.90
CA ARG A 78 10.12 10.77 -9.01
C ARG A 78 10.78 9.48 -9.43
N TYR A 79 9.98 8.49 -9.77
CA TYR A 79 10.44 7.18 -10.22
C TYR A 79 9.53 6.65 -11.34
N PRO A 80 9.97 5.65 -12.13
CA PRO A 80 9.10 5.00 -13.10
C PRO A 80 7.87 4.40 -12.42
N GLY A 81 6.70 4.54 -13.04
CA GLY A 81 5.46 3.98 -12.51
C GLY A 81 5.53 2.45 -12.39
N ILE A 82 5.24 1.94 -11.20
CA ILE A 82 5.19 0.50 -10.91
C ILE A 82 3.74 0.01 -11.00
N ASN A 83 3.49 -1.13 -11.64
CA ASN A 83 2.17 -1.76 -11.60
C ASN A 83 2.02 -2.66 -10.37
N PHE A 84 1.42 -2.12 -9.31
CA PHE A 84 1.20 -2.87 -8.06
C PHE A 84 0.13 -3.96 -8.18
N ALA A 85 -0.77 -3.87 -9.18
CA ALA A 85 -1.78 -4.90 -9.43
C ALA A 85 -1.12 -6.21 -9.85
N ASP A 86 -0.22 -6.17 -10.85
CA ASP A 86 0.52 -7.33 -11.33
C ASP A 86 1.38 -7.96 -10.22
N ILE A 87 1.96 -7.12 -9.36
CA ILE A 87 2.72 -7.59 -8.18
C ILE A 87 1.83 -8.34 -7.21
N ALA A 88 0.63 -7.83 -6.92
CA ALA A 88 -0.33 -8.46 -6.03
C ALA A 88 -0.84 -9.78 -6.62
N GLU A 89 -1.12 -9.83 -7.93
CA GLU A 89 -1.49 -11.07 -8.63
C GLU A 89 -0.39 -12.12 -8.55
N GLY A 90 0.87 -11.72 -8.79
CA GLY A 90 2.03 -12.60 -8.62
C GLY A 90 2.20 -13.13 -7.19
N ALA A 91 1.68 -12.40 -6.19
CA ALA A 91 1.64 -12.81 -4.78
C ALA A 91 0.37 -13.60 -4.39
N ASN A 92 -0.45 -14.01 -5.38
CA ASN A 92 -1.72 -14.73 -5.21
C ASN A 92 -2.84 -13.91 -4.51
N TRP A 93 -2.90 -12.60 -4.78
CA TRP A 93 -4.01 -11.74 -4.37
C TRP A 93 -4.94 -11.46 -5.54
N ARG A 94 -6.22 -11.25 -5.23
CA ARG A 94 -7.13 -10.60 -6.17
C ARG A 94 -6.77 -9.12 -6.23
N SER A 95 -6.48 -8.62 -7.43
CA SER A 95 -6.04 -7.24 -7.63
C SER A 95 -6.98 -6.47 -8.54
N TYR A 96 -6.98 -5.14 -8.41
CA TYR A 96 -7.65 -4.23 -9.32
C TYR A 96 -6.79 -3.00 -9.52
N ARG A 97 -6.76 -2.50 -10.75
CA ARG A 97 -6.12 -1.23 -11.09
C ARG A 97 -7.17 -0.23 -11.55
N VAL A 98 -7.23 0.90 -10.84
CA VAL A 98 -8.09 2.02 -11.21
C VAL A 98 -7.20 3.14 -11.73
N ASN A 99 -7.35 3.48 -13.01
CA ASN A 99 -6.61 4.57 -13.68
C ASN A 99 -7.55 5.66 -14.22
N ASN A 100 -8.86 5.47 -14.10
CA ASN A 100 -9.89 6.42 -14.44
C ASN A 100 -10.92 6.44 -13.29
N PRO A 101 -11.25 7.61 -12.72
CA PRO A 101 -12.22 7.71 -11.62
C PRO A 101 -13.69 7.58 -12.06
N ARG A 102 -13.97 7.38 -13.35
CA ARG A 102 -15.32 7.26 -13.92
C ARG A 102 -15.76 5.81 -14.09
#